data_AF-A0A0D0A1U3-F1
#
_entry.id   AF-A0A0D0A1U3-F1
#
_cell.length_a   1.000
_cell.length_b   1.000
_cell.length_c   1.000
_cell.angle_alpha   90.00
_cell.angle_beta   90.00
_cell.angle_gamma   90.00
#
_symmetry.space_group_name_H-M   'P 1'
#
loop_
_entity.id
_entity.type
_entity.pdbx_description
1 polymer ?
#
loop_
_entity_poly.entity_id
_entity_poly.type
_entity_poly.pdbx_seq_one_letter_code
_entity_poly.pdbx_strand_id
1 'polypeptide(L)'
;EELQLRQCQANDCLEKLCQALGHKAIIYRQHFRSADSTWVGTRSKQEAHHCQIKIDKCVQSYQRVRNALQRLGVDDNTLRNVYQEIQPSQLSVNQE
;
A
#
# COMPACT_ATOMS: atom_id res chain seq x y z
N GLU A 1 -15.34 21.72 -3.86
CA GLU A 1 -15.77 20.39 -4.30
C GLU A 1 -14.59 19.51 -4.74
N GLU A 2 -13.79 19.91 -5.74
CA GLU A 2 -12.67 19.09 -6.25
C GLU A 2 -11.62 18.71 -5.19
N LEU A 3 -11.26 19.62 -4.28
CA LEU A 3 -10.26 19.35 -3.23
C LEU A 3 -10.72 18.25 -2.26
N GLN A 4 -11.99 18.28 -1.84
CA GLN A 4 -12.58 17.25 -0.98
C GLN A 4 -12.64 15.90 -1.69
N LEU A 5 -12.94 15.89 -2.99
CA LEU A 5 -12.92 14.67 -3.79
C LEU A 5 -11.52 14.04 -3.81
N ARG A 6 -10.47 14.85 -3.99
CA ARG A 6 -9.09 14.36 -3.97
C ARG A 6 -8.67 13.86 -2.58
N GLN A 7 -9.14 14.49 -1.51
CA GLN A 7 -8.92 14.01 -0.14
C GLN A 7 -9.57 12.65 0.10
N CYS A 8 -10.83 12.46 -0.32
CA CYS A 8 -11.49 11.16 -0.25
C CYS A 8 -10.74 10.10 -1.06
N GLN A 9 -10.33 10.40 -2.29
CA GLN A 9 -9.54 9.49 -3.12
C GLN A 9 -8.20 9.10 -2.47
N ALA A 10 -7.54 10.05 -1.80
CA ALA A 10 -6.29 9.79 -1.09
C ALA A 10 -6.52 8.83 0.09
N ASN A 11 -7.57 9.06 0.88
CA ASN A 11 -7.96 8.21 2.00
C ASN A 11 -8.31 6.78 1.52
N ASP A 12 -9.09 6.65 0.44
CA ASP A 12 -9.44 5.35 -0.14
C ASP A 12 -8.20 4.58 -0.62
N CYS A 13 -7.22 5.29 -1.20
CA CYS A 13 -5.96 4.68 -1.63
C CYS A 13 -5.13 4.18 -0.43
N LEU A 14 -5.09 4.95 0.66
CA LEU A 14 -4.40 4.57 1.89
C LEU A 14 -5.08 3.37 2.55
N GLU A 15 -6.41 3.32 2.61
CA GLU A 15 -7.13 2.19 3.17
C GLU A 15 -6.85 0.90 2.38
N LYS A 16 -6.92 0.97 1.05
CA LYS A 16 -6.57 -0.16 0.16
C LYS A 16 -5.13 -0.62 0.34
N LEU A 17 -4.20 0.32 0.53
CA LEU A 17 -2.80 0.02 0.81
C LEU A 17 -2.65 -0.76 2.12
N CYS A 18 -3.28 -0.29 3.20
CA CYS A 18 -3.29 -0.97 4.50
C CYS A 18 -3.87 -2.38 4.41
N GLN A 19 -4.99 -2.56 3.71
CA GLN A 19 -5.60 -3.88 3.49
C GLN A 19 -4.66 -4.82 2.72
N ALA A 20 -4.00 -4.33 1.67
CA ALA A 20 -3.06 -5.13 0.87
C ALA A 20 -1.81 -5.53 1.67
N LEU A 21 -1.28 -4.63 2.50
CA LEU A 21 -0.18 -4.93 3.43
C LEU A 21 -0.60 -5.97 4.49
N GLY A 22 -1.78 -5.81 5.08
CA GLY A 22 -2.33 -6.78 6.03
C GLY A 22 -2.48 -8.16 5.41
N HIS A 23 -3.01 -8.25 4.19
CA HIS A 23 -3.13 -9.52 3.47
C HIS A 23 -1.75 -10.14 3.18
N LYS A 24 -0.78 -9.34 2.74
CA LYS A 24 0.62 -9.80 2.54
C LYS A 24 1.23 -10.34 3.83
N ALA A 25 1.00 -9.69 4.96
CA ALA A 25 1.49 -10.14 6.27
C ALA A 25 0.84 -11.47 6.71
N ILE A 26 -0.46 -11.65 6.46
CA ILE A 26 -1.16 -12.91 6.73
C ILE A 26 -0.58 -14.04 5.88
N ILE A 27 -0.40 -13.83 4.57
CA ILE A 27 0.19 -14.84 3.66
C ILE A 27 1.58 -15.26 4.15
N TYR A 28 2.39 -14.30 4.57
CA TYR A 28 3.74 -14.58 5.09
C TYR A 28 3.70 -15.43 6.37
N ARG A 29 2.82 -15.06 7.32
CA ARG A 29 2.66 -15.80 8.59
C ARG A 29 2.11 -17.21 8.39
N GLN A 30 1.06 -17.37 7.58
CA GLN A 30 0.33 -18.63 7.45
C GLN A 30 1.02 -19.61 6.50
N HIS A 31 1.56 -19.13 5.39
CA HIS A 31 2.00 -20.01 4.33
C HIS A 31 3.51 -20.08 4.17
N PHE A 32 4.28 -19.09 4.62
CA PHE A 32 5.74 -19.15 4.52
C PHE A 32 6.37 -19.90 5.70
N ARG A 33 5.82 -19.75 6.91
CA ARG A 33 6.32 -20.45 8.11
C ARG A 33 5.78 -21.88 8.28
N SER A 34 4.63 -22.20 7.68
CA SER A 34 3.94 -23.49 7.85
C SER A 34 3.86 -24.32 6.55
N ALA A 35 4.70 -24.03 5.55
CA ALA A 35 4.69 -24.77 4.29
C ALA A 35 5.31 -26.17 4.46
N ASP A 36 4.46 -27.18 4.62
CA ASP A 36 4.89 -28.59 4.66
C ASP A 36 5.25 -29.17 3.28
N SER A 37 5.06 -28.41 2.19
CA SER A 37 5.40 -28.87 0.83
C SER A 37 5.88 -27.76 -0.12
N THR A 38 6.69 -28.16 -1.10
CA THR A 38 7.25 -27.29 -2.14
C THR A 38 6.17 -26.60 -3.00
N TRP A 39 5.02 -27.26 -3.22
CA TRP A 39 3.90 -26.70 -3.96
C TRP A 39 3.23 -25.55 -3.21
N VAL A 40 2.98 -25.74 -1.91
CA VAL A 40 2.45 -24.69 -1.02
C VAL A 40 3.40 -23.50 -0.99
N GLY A 41 4.71 -23.74 -0.82
CA GLY A 41 5.70 -22.67 -0.86
C GLY A 41 5.74 -21.89 -2.18
N THR A 42 5.54 -22.56 -3.33
CA THR A 42 5.50 -21.91 -4.65
C THR A 42 4.25 -21.05 -4.83
N ARG A 43 3.08 -21.58 -4.43
CA ARG A 43 1.81 -20.85 -4.49
C ARG A 43 1.84 -19.60 -3.62
N SER A 44 2.39 -19.70 -2.42
CA SER A 44 2.47 -18.57 -1.48
C SER A 44 3.43 -17.49 -1.94
N LYS A 45 4.51 -17.85 -2.65
CA LYS A 45 5.36 -16.87 -3.35
C LYS A 45 4.60 -16.13 -4.44
N GLN A 46 3.79 -16.82 -5.25
CA GLN A 46 2.95 -16.16 -6.26
C GLN A 46 1.90 -15.24 -5.63
N GLU A 47 1.24 -15.66 -4.55
CA GLU A 47 0.25 -14.83 -3.86
C GLU A 47 0.90 -13.60 -3.20
N ALA A 48 2.08 -13.76 -2.58
CA ALA A 48 2.86 -12.63 -2.08
C ALA A 48 3.27 -11.66 -3.19
N HIS A 49 3.66 -12.16 -4.36
CA HIS A 49 3.99 -11.35 -5.53
C HIS A 49 2.77 -10.58 -6.06
N HIS A 50 1.60 -11.23 -6.15
CA HIS A 50 0.35 -10.55 -6.51
C HIS A 50 -0.04 -9.46 -5.51
N CYS A 51 0.17 -9.70 -4.21
CA CYS A 51 -0.03 -8.65 -3.20
C CYS A 51 0.95 -7.49 -3.39
N GLN A 52 2.22 -7.75 -3.73
CA GLN A 52 3.18 -6.69 -4.03
C GLN A 52 2.73 -5.84 -5.22
N ILE A 53 2.29 -6.45 -6.32
CA ILE A 53 1.78 -5.71 -7.49
C ILE A 53 0.58 -4.83 -7.11
N LYS A 54 -0.31 -5.32 -6.24
CA LYS A 54 -1.45 -4.53 -5.73
C LYS A 54 -0.99 -3.35 -4.88
N ILE A 55 -0.02 -3.56 -4.00
CA ILE A 55 0.60 -2.50 -3.18
C ILE A 55 1.19 -1.42 -4.08
N ASP A 56 1.99 -1.80 -5.08
CA ASP A 56 2.66 -0.86 -5.99
C ASP A 56 1.63 -0.01 -6.76
N LYS A 57 0.54 -0.62 -7.23
CA LYS A 57 -0.56 0.09 -7.88
C LYS A 57 -1.25 1.10 -6.94
N CYS A 58 -1.47 0.74 -5.68
CA CYS A 58 -2.06 1.64 -4.70
C CYS A 58 -1.13 2.82 -4.40
N VAL A 59 0.17 2.57 -4.25
CA VAL A 59 1.19 3.61 -4.03
C VAL A 59 1.24 4.59 -5.20
N GLN A 60 1.28 4.08 -6.44
CA GLN A 60 1.26 4.94 -7.64
C GLN A 60 -0.02 5.78 -7.72
N SER A 61 -1.16 5.19 -7.38
CA SER A 61 -2.44 5.90 -7.39
C SER A 61 -2.48 7.00 -6.33
N TYR A 62 -2.00 6.70 -5.12
CA TYR A 62 -1.85 7.66 -4.04
C TYR A 62 -0.92 8.82 -4.42
N GLN A 63 0.25 8.54 -5.00
CA GLN A 63 1.19 9.57 -5.46
C GLN A 63 0.56 10.51 -6.49
N ARG A 64 -0.24 9.98 -7.43
CA ARG A 64 -0.96 10.80 -8.41
C ARG A 64 -1.99 11.73 -7.73
N VAL A 65 -2.74 11.21 -6.76
CA VAL A 65 -3.71 12.01 -6.01
C VAL A 65 -3.01 13.07 -5.15
N ARG A 66 -1.89 12.72 -4.50
CA ARG A 66 -1.06 13.67 -3.73
C ARG A 66 -0.53 14.80 -4.61
N ASN A 67 -0.02 14.49 -5.79
CA ASN A 67 0.43 15.49 -6.75
C ASN A 67 -0.71 16.40 -7.21
N ALA A 68 -1.93 15.86 -7.37
CA ALA A 68 -3.11 16.66 -7.67
C ALA A 68 -3.50 17.58 -6.50
N LEU A 69 -3.46 17.08 -5.26
CA LEU A 69 -3.69 17.88 -4.04
C LEU A 69 -2.68 19.04 -3.95
N GLN A 70 -1.40 18.79 -4.25
CA GLN A 70 -0.38 19.83 -4.28
C GLN A 70 -0.65 20.88 -5.36
N ARG A 71 -1.07 20.47 -6.56
CA ARG A 71 -1.44 21.40 -7.65
C ARG A 71 -2.68 22.24 -7.33
N LEU A 72 -3.59 21.71 -6.52
CA LEU A 72 -4.79 22.43 -6.05
C LEU A 72 -4.49 23.40 -4.90
N GLY A 73 -3.23 23.51 -4.45
CA GLY A 73 -2.81 24.49 -3.44
C GLY A 73 -3.11 24.07 -2.00
N VAL A 74 -3.20 22.76 -1.71
CA VAL A 74 -3.25 22.28 -0.32
C VAL A 74 -2.01 22.73 0.45
N ASP A 75 -2.20 23.18 1.68
CA ASP A 75 -1.12 23.65 2.55
C ASP A 75 -0.01 22.59 2.72
N ASP A 76 1.25 23.04 2.69
CA ASP A 76 2.41 22.17 2.73
C ASP A 76 2.47 21.39 4.06
N ASN A 77 1.94 21.96 5.16
CA ASN A 77 1.83 21.21 6.42
C ASN A 77 0.82 20.07 6.31
N THR A 78 -0.28 20.24 5.57
CA THR A 78 -1.27 19.17 5.39
C THR A 78 -0.69 18.05 4.52
N LEU A 79 0.08 18.39 3.49
CA LEU A 79 0.79 17.41 2.65
C LEU A 79 1.92 16.69 3.40
N ARG A 80 2.54 17.32 4.39
CA ARG A 80 3.61 16.71 5.19
C ARG A 80 3.11 15.95 6.40
N ASN A 81 2.01 16.37 7.03
CA ASN A 81 1.52 15.75 8.25
C ASN A 81 0.45 14.68 7.98
N VAL A 82 -0.46 14.95 7.04
CA VAL A 82 -1.60 14.06 6.73
C VAL A 82 -1.30 13.19 5.51
N TYR A 83 -0.94 13.81 4.38
CA TYR A 83 -0.72 13.10 3.11
C TYR A 83 0.76 12.85 2.82
N GLN A 84 1.43 12.17 3.76
CA GLN A 84 2.85 11.88 3.71
C GLN A 84 3.27 11.09 2.48
N GLU A 85 4.50 11.32 2.02
CA GLU A 85 5.09 10.50 0.97
C GLU A 85 5.38 9.09 1.48
N ILE A 86 4.91 8.08 0.75
CA ILE A 86 5.10 6.68 1.12
C ILE A 86 6.54 6.28 0.79
N GLN A 87 7.30 5.94 1.81
CA GLN A 87 8.67 5.45 1.64
C GLN A 87 8.67 3.94 1.34
N PRO A 88 9.58 3.45 0.47
CA PRO A 88 9.69 2.02 0.17
C PRO A 88 9.91 1.15 1.43
N SER A 89 10.59 1.69 2.44
CA SER A 89 10.82 1.03 3.74
C SER A 89 9.54 0.77 4.53
N GLN A 90 8.47 1.53 4.29
CA GLN A 90 7.17 1.33 4.94
C GLN A 90 6.34 0.23 4.24
N LEU A 91 6.75 -0.20 3.05
CA LEU A 91 6.07 -1.20 2.24
C LEU A 91 6.64 -2.62 2.44
N SER A 92 7.78 -2.73 3.11
CA SER A 92 8.32 -4.02 3.54
C SER A 92 7.61 -4.48 4.81
N VAL A 93 6.95 -5.62 4.72
CA VAL A 93 6.54 -6.38 5.91
C VAL A 93 7.83 -6.96 6.47
N ASN A 94 8.34 -6.40 7.57
CA ASN A 94 9.57 -6.85 8.20
C ASN A 94 9.51 -8.35 8.45
N GLN A 95 10.51 -9.06 7.93
CA GLN A 95 10.78 -10.46 8.21
C GLN A 95 11.38 -10.56 9.62
N GLU A 96 10.59 -10.26 10.66
CA GLU A 96 10.92 -10.65 12.04
C GLU A 96 10.28 -12.00 12.35
#